data_AF-A0A093HBH9-F1
#
_entry.id   AF-A0A093HBH9-F1
#
_cell.length_a   1.000
_cell.length_b   1.000
_cell.length_c   1.000
_cell.angle_alpha   90.00
_cell.angle_beta   90.00
_cell.angle_gamma   90.00
#
_symmetry.space_group_name_H-M   'P 1'
#
loop_
_entity.id
_entity.type
_entity.pdbx_description
1 polymer ?
#
loop_
_entity_poly.entity_id
_entity_poly.type
_entity_poly.pdbx_seq_one_letter_code
_entity_poly.pdbx_strand_id
1 'polypeptide(L)'
;AASRPLYFILDDNFYYRSMRYEVYQLARKYSLSFCQLFLECPLEWCLQRNRLRSHPLPDQTIYLMARKIERPDLENNAWEKNSLILKSFECTLEDNLQIIHLLANALENPVKPNEENTEEKEVDRAICAASTVHQADQTFRRVISQTMKDAKDKKVCPSEMKSLAEELGKLKAEFLEDLRQGSHLKNQIYQQNSDPVTSITSSFQYEAINVVNKYI
;
A
#
# COMPACT_ATOMS: atom_id res chain seq x y z
N ALA A 1 -15.13 19.65 36.85
CA ALA A 1 -14.25 18.47 36.92
C ALA A 1 -13.49 18.37 35.61
N ALA A 2 -12.16 18.24 35.62
CA ALA A 2 -11.42 18.00 34.38
C ALA A 2 -11.86 16.65 33.81
N SER A 3 -12.23 16.62 32.53
CA SER A 3 -12.56 15.37 31.83
C SER A 3 -11.32 14.48 31.81
N ARG A 4 -11.46 13.22 32.26
CA ARG A 4 -10.36 12.25 32.17
C ARG A 4 -10.07 11.94 30.69
N PRO A 5 -8.80 11.78 30.29
CA PRO A 5 -8.47 11.42 28.93
C PRO A 5 -9.05 10.04 28.58
N LEU A 6 -9.61 9.94 27.36
CA LEU A 6 -10.05 8.68 26.78
C LEU A 6 -8.89 8.09 25.97
N TYR A 7 -8.59 6.81 26.18
CA TYR A 7 -7.54 6.11 25.47
C TYR A 7 -8.14 5.09 24.51
N PHE A 8 -7.60 5.04 23.31
CA PHE A 8 -7.89 4.00 22.33
C PHE A 8 -6.66 3.09 22.24
N ILE A 9 -6.82 1.83 22.65
CA ILE A 9 -5.77 0.82 22.52
C ILE A 9 -6.12 -0.02 21.29
N LEU A 10 -5.26 0.04 20.28
CA LEU A 10 -5.36 -0.80 19.11
C LEU A 10 -4.45 -2.01 19.31
N ASP A 11 -5.05 -3.17 19.55
CA ASP A 11 -4.33 -4.43 19.70
C ASP A 11 -4.32 -5.17 18.36
N ASP A 12 -3.26 -4.96 17.59
CA ASP A 12 -3.00 -5.62 16.32
C ASP A 12 -1.48 -5.85 16.17
N ASN A 13 -1.09 -6.73 15.25
CA ASN A 13 0.31 -7.00 14.95
C ASN A 13 1.02 -5.80 14.31
N PHE A 14 0.26 -4.91 13.65
CA PHE A 14 0.78 -3.74 12.93
C PHE A 14 2.03 -4.05 12.10
N TYR A 15 1.89 -5.11 11.31
CA TYR A 15 2.98 -5.84 10.67
C TYR A 15 3.83 -4.97 9.74
N TYR A 16 3.18 -4.08 8.99
CA TYR A 16 3.82 -3.12 8.10
C TYR A 16 3.80 -1.72 8.70
N ARG A 17 4.84 -0.94 8.44
CA ARG A 17 4.92 0.48 8.81
C ARG A 17 3.77 1.30 8.23
N SER A 18 3.29 0.97 7.03
CA SER A 18 2.14 1.63 6.41
C SER A 18 0.87 1.53 7.27
N MET A 19 0.64 0.37 7.90
CA MET A 19 -0.52 0.17 8.79
C MET A 19 -0.45 1.10 10.00
N ARG A 20 0.75 1.28 10.59
CA ARG A 20 0.96 2.23 11.69
C ARG A 20 0.83 3.68 11.24
N TYR A 21 1.32 3.97 10.03
CA TYR A 21 1.23 5.31 9.46
C TYR A 21 -0.21 5.74 9.20
N GLU A 22 -1.10 4.83 8.82
CA GLU A 22 -2.54 5.11 8.71
C GLU A 22 -3.16 5.54 10.04
N VAL A 23 -2.82 4.85 11.14
CA VAL A 23 -3.26 5.23 12.49
C VAL A 23 -2.68 6.60 12.89
N TYR A 24 -1.39 6.82 12.62
CA TYR A 24 -0.76 8.12 12.86
C TYR A 24 -1.46 9.25 12.08
N GLN A 25 -1.84 9.01 10.82
CA GLN A 25 -2.56 9.99 10.01
C GLN A 25 -3.95 10.30 10.58
N LEU A 26 -4.65 9.29 11.12
CA LEU A 26 -5.92 9.51 11.82
C LEU A 26 -5.71 10.33 13.09
N ALA A 27 -4.70 9.99 13.90
CA ALA A 27 -4.36 10.77 15.09
C ALA A 27 -4.06 12.23 14.72
N ARG A 28 -3.24 12.45 13.68
CA ARG A 28 -2.95 13.77 13.14
C ARG A 28 -4.19 14.53 12.67
N LYS A 29 -5.09 13.87 11.93
CA LYS A 29 -6.32 14.47 11.39
C LYS A 29 -7.24 15.01 12.49
N TYR A 30 -7.32 14.29 13.60
CA TYR A 30 -8.20 14.62 14.72
C TYR A 30 -7.46 15.30 15.89
N SER A 31 -6.22 15.73 15.68
CA SER A 31 -5.38 16.34 16.73
C SER A 31 -5.24 15.49 17.99
N LEU A 32 -5.17 14.17 17.82
CA LEU A 32 -5.02 13.21 18.91
C LEU A 32 -3.55 12.96 19.23
N SER A 33 -3.30 12.62 20.48
CA SER A 33 -2.02 12.03 20.90
C SER A 33 -1.81 10.65 20.28
N PHE A 34 -0.56 10.36 19.93
CA PHE A 34 -0.17 9.08 19.34
C PHE A 34 1.14 8.59 19.95
N CYS A 35 1.16 7.32 20.30
CA CYS A 35 2.36 6.59 20.68
C CYS A 35 2.24 5.12 20.27
N GLN A 36 3.36 4.43 20.23
CA GLN A 36 3.45 3.04 19.81
C GLN A 36 4.13 2.22 20.90
N LEU A 37 3.58 1.06 21.21
CA LEU A 37 4.22 0.07 22.05
C LEU A 37 4.53 -1.15 21.19
N PHE A 38 5.81 -1.44 20.99
CA PHE A 38 6.26 -2.60 20.24
C PHE A 38 6.78 -3.67 21.20
N LEU A 39 6.07 -4.79 21.27
CA LEU A 39 6.43 -5.91 22.14
C LEU A 39 7.35 -6.88 21.37
N GLU A 40 8.65 -6.70 21.54
CA GLU A 40 9.65 -7.59 20.96
C GLU A 40 9.67 -8.93 21.70
N CYS A 41 9.42 -10.02 20.97
CA CYS A 41 9.46 -11.38 21.51
C CYS A 41 10.41 -12.25 20.66
N PRO A 42 11.36 -12.97 21.26
CA PRO A 42 12.18 -13.92 20.51
C PRO A 42 11.31 -14.99 19.84
N LEU A 43 11.73 -15.39 18.64
CA LEU A 43 10.98 -16.30 17.77
C LEU A 43 10.68 -17.65 18.44
N GLU A 44 11.62 -18.17 19.21
CA GLU A 44 11.51 -19.42 19.94
C GLU A 44 10.32 -19.38 20.92
N TRP A 45 10.18 -18.25 21.64
CA TRP A 45 9.07 -18.02 22.56
C TRP A 45 7.75 -17.83 21.81
N CYS A 46 7.74 -17.13 20.68
CA CYS A 46 6.55 -17.01 19.84
C CYS A 46 6.04 -18.39 19.38
N LEU A 47 6.93 -19.28 18.95
CA LEU A 47 6.59 -20.65 18.53
C LEU A 47 6.08 -21.50 19.70
N GLN A 48 6.75 -21.44 20.85
CA GLN A 48 6.31 -22.13 22.06
C GLN A 48 4.91 -21.68 22.49
N ARG A 49 4.68 -20.37 22.60
CA ARG A 49 3.36 -19.80 22.96
C ARG A 49 2.30 -20.14 21.92
N ASN A 50 2.63 -20.15 20.63
CA ASN A 50 1.70 -20.50 19.57
C ASN A 50 1.19 -21.94 19.70
N ARG A 51 2.07 -22.90 20.03
CA ARG A 51 1.70 -24.31 20.22
C ARG A 51 0.75 -24.53 21.40
N LEU A 52 0.69 -23.61 22.35
CA LEU A 52 -0.21 -23.63 23.51
C LEU A 52 -1.58 -23.01 23.21
N ARG A 53 -1.78 -22.39 22.03
CA ARG A 53 -3.08 -21.82 21.66
C ARG A 53 -4.09 -22.92 21.35
N SER A 54 -5.38 -22.62 21.54
CA SER A 54 -6.47 -23.52 21.13
C SER A 54 -6.44 -23.84 19.63
N HIS A 55 -6.05 -22.86 18.81
CA HIS A 55 -5.88 -23.01 17.36
C HIS A 55 -4.50 -22.45 16.96
N PRO A 56 -3.44 -23.28 17.01
CA PRO A 56 -2.10 -22.85 16.61
C PRO A 56 -2.03 -22.47 15.13
N LEU A 57 -1.26 -21.44 14.81
CA LEU A 57 -0.88 -21.14 13.43
C LEU A 57 0.22 -22.11 12.97
N PRO A 58 0.36 -22.37 11.65
CA PRO A 58 1.53 -23.08 11.15
C PRO A 58 2.83 -22.35 11.53
N ASP A 59 3.83 -23.08 12.00
CA ASP A 59 5.14 -22.50 12.40
C ASP A 59 5.75 -21.68 11.25
N GLN A 60 5.58 -22.11 10.00
CA GLN A 60 6.04 -21.39 8.81
C GLN A 60 5.47 -19.97 8.70
N THR A 61 4.21 -19.76 9.11
CA THR A 61 3.59 -18.44 9.13
C THR A 61 4.33 -17.53 10.11
N ILE A 62 4.68 -18.04 11.29
CA ILE A 62 5.40 -17.28 12.32
C ILE A 62 6.82 -16.96 11.87
N TYR A 63 7.52 -17.91 11.24
CA TYR A 63 8.84 -17.66 10.64
C TYR A 63 8.78 -16.55 9.58
N LEU A 64 7.79 -16.59 8.69
CA LEU A 64 7.60 -15.55 7.69
C LEU A 64 7.27 -14.21 8.34
N MET A 65 6.42 -14.20 9.36
CA MET A 65 6.08 -12.99 10.09
C MET A 65 7.33 -12.35 10.71
N ALA A 66 8.10 -13.10 11.50
CA ALA A 66 9.31 -12.60 12.14
C ALA A 66 10.34 -12.03 11.15
N ARG A 67 10.39 -12.55 9.91
CA ARG A 67 11.31 -12.07 8.86
C ARG A 67 10.90 -10.77 8.19
N LYS A 68 9.60 -10.44 8.10
CA LYS A 68 9.15 -9.21 7.42
C LYS A 68 8.45 -8.20 8.32
N ILE A 69 8.28 -8.47 9.62
CA ILE A 69 7.72 -7.47 10.53
C ILE A 69 8.63 -6.24 10.55
N GLU A 70 8.06 -5.07 10.26
CA GLU A 70 8.78 -3.82 10.18
C GLU A 70 8.76 -3.15 11.55
N ARG A 71 9.89 -3.14 12.27
CA ARG A 71 10.00 -2.48 13.58
C ARG A 71 9.81 -0.96 13.46
N PRO A 72 9.31 -0.27 14.49
CA PRO A 72 9.34 1.20 14.53
C PRO A 72 10.77 1.71 14.40
N ASP A 73 10.97 2.74 13.57
CA ASP A 73 12.28 3.33 13.30
C ASP A 73 12.31 4.77 13.84
N LEU A 74 12.85 4.92 15.04
CA LEU A 74 12.87 6.17 15.79
C LEU A 74 13.87 7.19 15.21
N GLU A 75 14.85 6.73 14.42
CA GLU A 75 15.91 7.57 13.88
C GLU A 75 15.48 8.22 12.57
N ASN A 76 14.92 7.42 11.65
CA ASN A 76 14.59 7.89 10.30
C ASN A 76 13.15 8.36 10.16
N ASN A 77 12.23 7.90 11.02
CA ASN A 77 10.82 8.27 10.93
C ASN A 77 10.43 9.19 12.11
N ALA A 78 10.43 10.50 11.88
CA ALA A 78 10.09 11.48 12.90
C ALA A 78 8.71 11.26 13.55
N TRP A 79 7.76 10.67 12.83
CA TRP A 79 6.42 10.35 13.31
C TRP A 79 6.37 9.09 14.20
N GLU A 80 7.42 8.27 14.20
CA GLU A 80 7.56 7.09 15.08
C GLU A 80 8.39 7.39 16.34
N LYS A 81 8.80 8.65 16.58
CA LYS A 81 9.62 9.02 17.76
C LYS A 81 8.99 8.63 19.10
N ASN A 82 7.66 8.70 19.20
CA ASN A 82 6.91 8.26 20.38
C ASN A 82 6.66 6.75 20.35
N SER A 83 7.71 5.95 20.20
CA SER A 83 7.63 4.49 20.24
C SER A 83 8.46 3.94 21.39
N LEU A 84 7.94 2.94 22.09
CA LEU A 84 8.66 2.19 23.10
C LEU A 84 8.77 0.73 22.66
N ILE A 85 9.99 0.19 22.65
CA ILE A 85 10.26 -1.21 22.33
C ILE A 85 10.53 -1.93 23.65
N LEU A 86 9.65 -2.87 24.02
CA LEU A 86 9.77 -3.66 25.23
C LEU A 86 9.97 -5.13 24.92
N LYS A 87 10.72 -5.82 25.76
CA LYS A 87 10.90 -7.27 25.66
C LYS A 87 9.71 -8.00 26.29
N SER A 88 9.03 -8.84 25.52
CA SER A 88 7.75 -9.49 25.86
C SER A 88 7.86 -10.71 26.81
N PHE A 89 9.04 -11.00 27.36
CA PHE A 89 9.22 -12.18 28.21
C PHE A 89 9.05 -11.90 29.71
N GLU A 90 9.34 -10.69 30.18
CA GLU A 90 9.19 -10.28 31.58
C GLU A 90 8.71 -8.82 31.62
N CYS A 91 7.59 -8.56 32.30
CA CYS A 91 7.13 -7.20 32.57
C CYS A 91 7.63 -6.80 33.95
N THR A 92 8.55 -5.85 33.98
CA THR A 92 9.14 -5.31 35.20
C THR A 92 8.41 -4.05 35.66
N LEU A 93 8.65 -3.63 36.91
CA LEU A 93 8.16 -2.34 37.39
C LEU A 93 8.70 -1.18 36.54
N GLU A 94 9.93 -1.31 36.05
CA GLU A 94 10.58 -0.34 35.17
C GLU A 94 9.85 -0.20 33.83
N ASP A 95 9.41 -1.32 33.23
CA ASP A 95 8.62 -1.30 31.99
C ASP A 95 7.30 -0.53 32.19
N ASN A 96 6.64 -0.73 33.33
CA ASN A 96 5.41 0.01 33.67
C ASN A 96 5.67 1.52 33.78
N LEU A 97 6.79 1.93 34.37
CA LEU A 97 7.17 3.35 34.44
C LEU A 97 7.45 3.93 33.06
N GLN A 98 8.12 3.20 32.18
CA GLN A 98 8.39 3.63 30.81
C GLN A 98 7.10 3.77 30.00
N ILE A 99 6.14 2.85 30.16
CA ILE A 99 4.82 2.94 29.52
C ILE A 99 4.06 4.17 30.02
N ILE A 100 4.02 4.39 31.35
CA ILE A 100 3.36 5.57 31.93
C ILE A 100 4.01 6.85 31.41
N HIS A 101 5.34 6.90 31.33
CA HIS A 101 6.07 8.04 30.82
C HIS A 101 5.78 8.30 29.33
N LEU A 102 5.76 7.25 28.50
CA LEU A 102 5.39 7.33 27.09
C LEU A 102 3.97 7.92 26.93
N LEU A 103 3.00 7.42 27.70
CA LEU A 103 1.62 7.89 27.65
C LEU A 103 1.51 9.37 28.07
N ALA A 104 2.18 9.75 29.15
CA ALA A 104 2.19 11.14 29.62
C ALA A 104 2.80 12.08 28.57
N ASN A 105 3.97 11.72 28.02
CA ASN A 105 4.63 12.49 26.96
C ASN A 105 3.75 12.64 25.71
N ALA A 106 3.05 11.57 25.31
CA ALA A 106 2.15 11.62 24.15
C ALA A 106 0.94 12.54 24.40
N LEU A 107 0.37 12.52 25.61
CA LEU A 107 -0.77 13.37 25.99
C LEU A 107 -0.42 14.86 25.98
N GLU A 108 0.79 15.20 26.42
CA GLU A 108 1.28 16.59 26.40
C GLU A 108 1.58 17.09 24.98
N ASN A 109 1.79 16.17 24.03
CA ASN A 109 2.23 16.46 22.67
C ASN A 109 1.29 15.84 21.61
N PRO A 110 0.04 16.33 21.48
CA PRO A 110 -0.88 15.84 20.45
C PRO A 110 -0.33 16.10 19.05
N VAL A 111 -0.60 15.18 18.13
CA VAL A 111 -0.12 15.28 16.75
C VAL A 111 -0.96 16.31 16.03
N LYS A 112 -0.36 17.44 15.64
CA LYS A 112 -1.08 18.51 14.95
C LYS A 112 -1.24 18.22 13.46
N PRO A 113 -2.40 18.55 12.85
CA PRO A 113 -2.51 18.64 11.40
C PRO A 113 -1.41 19.56 10.86
N ASN A 114 -0.75 19.17 9.77
CA ASN A 114 0.11 20.11 9.07
C ASN A 114 -0.78 21.23 8.51
N GLU A 115 -0.42 22.49 8.76
CA GLU A 115 -1.01 23.65 8.06
C GLU A 115 -0.65 23.64 6.56
N GLU A 116 0.33 22.82 6.15
CA GLU A 116 0.75 22.66 4.75
C GLU A 116 -0.24 21.83 3.92
N ASN A 117 -1.08 22.57 3.18
CA ASN A 117 -1.61 22.26 1.85
C ASN A 117 -1.99 20.79 1.58
N THR A 118 -3.05 20.34 2.24
CA THR A 118 -3.82 19.17 1.79
C THR A 118 -4.32 19.35 0.36
N GLU A 119 -4.65 20.58 -0.05
CA GLU A 119 -5.06 20.92 -1.42
C GLU A 119 -3.90 20.79 -2.43
N GLU A 120 -2.69 21.30 -2.16
CA GLU A 120 -1.56 21.14 -3.11
C GLU A 120 -1.12 19.68 -3.23
N LYS A 121 -1.18 18.87 -2.16
CA LYS A 121 -0.86 17.43 -2.28
C LYS A 121 -1.92 16.64 -3.02
N GLU A 122 -3.19 17.02 -2.96
CA GLU A 122 -4.25 16.42 -3.78
C GLU A 122 -4.15 16.86 -5.23
N VAL A 123 -3.82 18.13 -5.48
CA VAL A 123 -3.52 18.66 -6.81
C VAL A 123 -2.27 18.00 -7.39
N ASP A 124 -1.19 17.83 -6.63
CA ASP A 124 0.03 17.15 -7.05
C ASP A 124 -0.21 15.65 -7.29
N ARG A 125 -1.03 14.99 -6.48
CA ARG A 125 -1.48 13.61 -6.75
C ARG A 125 -2.31 13.54 -8.03
N ALA A 126 -3.20 14.52 -8.28
CA ALA A 126 -3.98 14.59 -9.50
C ALA A 126 -3.10 14.88 -10.74
N ILE A 127 -2.07 15.72 -10.59
CA ILE A 127 -1.08 16.02 -11.64
C ILE A 127 -0.21 14.78 -11.91
N CYS A 128 0.25 14.08 -10.87
CA CYS A 128 0.96 12.81 -11.03
C CYS A 128 0.07 11.74 -11.69
N ALA A 129 -1.19 11.61 -11.27
CA ALA A 129 -2.14 10.69 -11.90
C ALA A 129 -2.41 11.07 -13.36
N ALA A 130 -2.55 12.36 -13.67
CA ALA A 130 -2.69 12.85 -15.04
C ALA A 130 -1.44 12.57 -15.89
N SER A 131 -0.25 12.69 -15.30
CA SER A 131 1.04 12.34 -15.94
C SER A 131 1.11 10.84 -16.23
N THR A 132 0.75 9.98 -15.28
CA THR A 132 0.70 8.51 -15.44
C THR A 132 -0.32 8.08 -16.49
N VAL A 133 -1.54 8.62 -16.47
CA VAL A 133 -2.59 8.35 -17.46
C VAL A 133 -2.14 8.79 -18.86
N HIS A 134 -1.49 9.94 -18.96
CA HIS A 134 -0.97 10.43 -20.24
C HIS A 134 0.18 9.56 -20.77
N GLN A 135 1.10 9.12 -19.91
CA GLN A 135 2.16 8.19 -20.29
C GLN A 135 1.62 6.82 -20.72
N ALA A 136 0.60 6.31 -20.02
CA ALA A 136 -0.10 5.09 -20.39
C ALA A 136 -0.81 5.23 -21.74
N ASP A 137 -1.54 6.34 -21.98
CA ASP A 137 -2.22 6.60 -23.27
C ASP A 137 -1.23 6.62 -24.43
N GLN A 138 -0.09 7.31 -24.29
CA GLN A 138 0.94 7.32 -25.33
C GLN A 138 1.46 5.91 -25.61
N THR A 139 1.68 5.12 -24.58
CA THR A 139 2.20 3.76 -24.70
C THR A 139 1.19 2.83 -25.36
N PHE A 140 -0.09 2.91 -24.98
CA PHE A 140 -1.16 2.17 -25.61
C PHE A 140 -1.32 2.52 -27.09
N ARG A 141 -1.21 3.80 -27.46
CA ARG A 141 -1.24 4.22 -28.89
C ARG A 141 -0.08 3.60 -29.68
N ARG A 142 1.12 3.51 -29.09
CA ARG A 142 2.27 2.85 -29.74
C ARG A 142 2.01 1.35 -29.93
N VAL A 143 1.51 0.67 -28.90
CA VAL A 143 1.15 -0.76 -28.97
C VAL A 143 0.10 -1.00 -30.05
N ILE A 144 -1.01 -0.26 -30.04
CA ILE A 144 -2.06 -0.36 -31.08
C ILE A 144 -1.48 -0.12 -32.47
N SER A 145 -0.63 0.89 -32.65
CA SER A 145 -0.03 1.19 -33.95
C SER A 145 0.85 0.06 -34.46
N GLN A 146 1.66 -0.54 -33.58
CA GLN A 146 2.50 -1.68 -33.92
C GLN A 146 1.66 -2.92 -34.25
N THR A 147 0.66 -3.19 -33.42
CA THR A 147 -0.28 -4.29 -33.59
C THR A 147 -1.07 -4.19 -34.91
N MET A 148 -1.53 -3.00 -35.27
CA MET A 148 -2.21 -2.74 -36.54
C MET A 148 -1.28 -2.93 -37.75
N LYS A 149 -0.01 -2.58 -37.60
CA LYS A 149 1.01 -2.82 -38.62
C LYS A 149 1.25 -4.33 -38.80
N ASP A 150 1.39 -5.07 -37.70
CA ASP A 150 1.61 -6.52 -37.73
C ASP A 150 0.41 -7.27 -38.33
N ALA A 151 -0.83 -6.85 -38.02
CA ALA A 151 -2.04 -7.41 -38.62
C ALA A 151 -2.11 -7.15 -40.13
N LYS A 152 -1.72 -5.95 -40.57
CA LYS A 152 -1.65 -5.61 -42.00
C LYS A 152 -0.60 -6.45 -42.72
N ASP A 153 0.56 -6.66 -42.11
CA ASP A 153 1.64 -7.50 -42.67
C ASP A 153 1.22 -8.98 -42.75
N LYS A 154 0.33 -9.42 -41.86
CA LYS A 154 -0.32 -10.75 -41.88
C LYS A 154 -1.51 -10.87 -42.84
N LYS A 155 -1.78 -9.85 -43.67
CA LYS A 155 -2.84 -9.83 -44.70
C LYS A 155 -4.28 -9.95 -44.18
N VAL A 156 -4.56 -9.43 -42.98
CA VAL A 156 -5.95 -9.30 -42.48
C VAL A 156 -6.78 -8.45 -43.45
N CYS A 157 -8.03 -8.85 -43.70
CA CYS A 157 -8.87 -8.16 -44.69
C CYS A 157 -9.24 -6.73 -44.26
N PRO A 158 -9.47 -5.79 -45.19
CA PRO A 158 -9.76 -4.38 -44.84
C PRO A 158 -10.99 -4.17 -43.94
N SER A 159 -12.02 -5.01 -44.06
CA SER A 159 -13.22 -4.98 -43.20
C SER A 159 -12.93 -5.44 -41.78
N GLU A 160 -12.04 -6.41 -41.63
CA GLU A 160 -11.58 -6.95 -40.35
C GLU A 160 -10.61 -5.97 -39.68
N MET A 161 -9.77 -5.28 -40.46
CA MET A 161 -8.91 -4.21 -39.98
C MET A 161 -9.69 -3.06 -39.32
N LYS A 162 -10.88 -2.74 -39.84
CA LYS A 162 -11.77 -1.74 -39.22
C LYS A 162 -12.30 -2.23 -37.87
N SER A 163 -12.78 -3.47 -37.82
CA SER A 163 -13.33 -4.09 -36.60
C SER A 163 -12.26 -4.26 -35.52
N LEU A 164 -11.04 -4.62 -35.91
CA LEU A 164 -9.87 -4.70 -35.05
C LEU A 164 -9.50 -3.35 -34.44
N ALA A 165 -9.52 -2.27 -35.23
CA ALA A 165 -9.25 -0.93 -34.73
C ALA A 165 -10.30 -0.46 -33.70
N GLU A 166 -11.57 -0.82 -33.91
CA GLU A 166 -12.67 -0.51 -32.99
C GLU A 166 -12.54 -1.30 -31.67
N GLU A 167 -12.21 -2.60 -31.72
CA GLU A 167 -11.95 -3.41 -30.51
C GLU A 167 -10.74 -2.91 -29.71
N LEU A 168 -9.63 -2.60 -30.38
CA LEU A 168 -8.43 -2.05 -29.74
C LEU A 168 -8.69 -0.66 -29.14
N GLY A 169 -9.50 0.16 -29.80
CA GLY A 169 -9.93 1.47 -29.29
C GLY A 169 -10.77 1.34 -28.01
N LYS A 170 -11.69 0.37 -27.99
CA LYS A 170 -12.52 0.09 -26.82
C LYS A 170 -11.70 -0.43 -25.63
N LEU A 171 -10.80 -1.39 -25.89
CA LEU A 171 -9.88 -1.92 -24.88
C LEU A 171 -9.02 -0.81 -24.26
N LYS A 172 -8.51 0.12 -25.08
CA LYS A 172 -7.77 1.29 -24.59
C LYS A 172 -8.61 2.17 -23.66
N ALA A 173 -9.87 2.42 -24.03
CA ALA A 173 -10.76 3.26 -23.24
C ALA A 173 -11.05 2.64 -21.86
N GLU A 174 -11.28 1.33 -21.81
CA GLU A 174 -11.50 0.58 -20.56
C GLU A 174 -10.27 0.66 -19.64
N PHE A 175 -9.07 0.37 -20.15
CA PHE A 175 -7.83 0.46 -19.36
C PHE A 175 -7.51 1.88 -18.87
N LEU A 176 -7.84 2.92 -19.65
CA LEU A 176 -7.66 4.30 -19.23
C LEU A 176 -8.68 4.74 -18.17
N GLU A 177 -9.92 4.26 -18.25
CA GLU A 177 -10.92 4.50 -17.21
C GLU A 177 -10.55 3.80 -15.89
N ASP A 178 -10.07 2.56 -15.95
CA ASP A 178 -9.58 1.84 -14.77
C ASP A 178 -8.39 2.55 -14.10
N LEU A 179 -7.49 3.09 -14.91
CA LEU A 179 -6.38 3.94 -14.45
C LEU A 179 -6.87 5.22 -13.76
N ARG A 180 -7.89 5.88 -14.32
CA ARG A 180 -8.49 7.11 -13.75
C ARG A 180 -9.22 6.86 -12.43
N GLN A 181 -9.86 5.69 -12.30
CA GLN A 181 -10.63 5.31 -11.12
C GLN A 181 -9.77 4.68 -10.02
N GLY A 182 -8.49 4.39 -10.29
CA GLY A 182 -7.58 3.72 -9.36
C GLY A 182 -7.99 2.28 -9.03
N SER A 183 -8.90 1.69 -9.80
CA SER A 183 -9.44 0.33 -9.61
C SER A 183 -8.33 -0.72 -9.75
N HIS A 184 -7.38 -0.49 -10.66
CA HIS A 184 -6.29 -1.43 -10.96
C HIS A 184 -5.14 -1.41 -9.93
N LEU A 185 -5.07 -0.40 -9.06
CA LEU A 185 -4.11 -0.35 -7.95
C LEU A 185 -4.51 -1.24 -6.76
N LYS A 186 -5.78 -1.67 -6.67
CA LYS A 186 -6.22 -2.50 -5.55
C LYS A 186 -5.84 -3.98 -5.65
N ASN A 187 -5.58 -4.49 -6.86
CA ASN A 187 -5.40 -5.93 -7.08
C ASN A 187 -4.00 -6.37 -7.55
N GLN A 188 -3.02 -5.46 -7.73
CA GLN A 188 -1.67 -5.84 -8.18
C GLN A 188 -0.48 -5.23 -7.40
N ILE A 189 -0.71 -4.46 -6.32
CA ILE A 189 0.40 -3.95 -5.47
C ILE A 189 1.18 -5.08 -4.76
N TYR A 190 0.74 -6.34 -4.85
CA TYR A 190 1.44 -7.48 -4.23
C TYR A 190 2.50 -8.18 -5.09
N GLN A 191 2.82 -7.71 -6.30
CA GLN A 191 3.89 -8.34 -7.08
C GLN A 191 4.90 -7.34 -7.65
N GLN A 192 6.03 -7.30 -6.94
CA GLN A 192 7.37 -6.88 -7.37
C GLN A 192 7.57 -5.39 -7.72
N ASN A 193 8.78 -4.92 -7.46
CA ASN A 193 9.31 -3.57 -7.69
C ASN A 193 9.30 -3.17 -9.18
N SER A 194 8.13 -3.06 -9.79
CA SER A 194 7.93 -2.58 -11.16
C SER A 194 7.13 -1.28 -11.12
N ASP A 195 7.56 -0.31 -11.93
CA ASP A 195 6.83 0.93 -12.20
C ASP A 195 5.36 0.60 -12.59
N PRO A 196 4.35 1.20 -11.93
CA PRO A 196 2.93 0.98 -12.22
C PRO A 196 2.57 1.07 -13.71
N VAL A 197 3.25 1.94 -14.46
CA VAL A 197 3.06 2.10 -15.91
C VAL A 197 3.48 0.83 -16.67
N THR A 198 4.54 0.17 -16.20
CA THR A 198 5.12 -1.00 -16.85
C THR A 198 4.20 -2.22 -16.69
N SER A 199 3.67 -2.45 -15.48
CA SER A 199 2.73 -3.56 -15.22
C SER A 199 1.43 -3.44 -16.05
N ILE A 200 0.89 -2.22 -16.12
CA ILE A 200 -0.35 -1.95 -16.87
C ILE A 200 -0.10 -2.04 -18.38
N THR A 201 1.07 -1.59 -18.84
CA THR A 201 1.47 -1.74 -20.25
C THR A 201 1.58 -3.21 -20.65
N SER A 202 2.19 -4.06 -19.83
CA SER A 202 2.29 -5.50 -20.11
C SER A 202 0.92 -6.17 -20.18
N SER A 203 -0.01 -5.78 -19.29
CA SER A 203 -1.39 -6.28 -19.30
C SER A 203 -2.14 -5.86 -20.57
N PHE A 204 -2.05 -4.57 -20.95
CA PHE A 204 -2.64 -4.07 -22.18
C PHE A 204 -2.05 -4.75 -23.42
N GLN A 205 -0.73 -4.98 -23.45
CA GLN A 205 -0.05 -5.63 -24.57
C GLN A 205 -0.49 -7.09 -24.73
N TYR A 206 -0.64 -7.82 -23.63
CA TYR A 206 -1.17 -9.20 -23.65
C TYR A 206 -2.58 -9.24 -24.22
N GLU A 207 -3.47 -8.37 -23.73
CA GLU A 207 -4.86 -8.33 -24.15
C GLU A 207 -5.02 -7.86 -25.60
N ALA A 208 -4.20 -6.89 -26.04
CA ALA A 208 -4.14 -6.45 -27.44
C ALA A 208 -3.71 -7.59 -28.38
N ILE A 209 -2.74 -8.42 -27.98
CA ILE A 209 -2.32 -9.60 -28.75
C ILE A 209 -3.48 -10.61 -28.84
N ASN A 210 -4.22 -10.84 -27.75
CA ASN A 210 -5.39 -11.73 -27.76
C ASN A 210 -6.48 -11.26 -28.71
N VAL A 211 -6.76 -9.95 -28.74
CA VAL A 211 -7.71 -9.36 -29.70
C VAL A 211 -7.27 -9.64 -31.13
N VAL A 212 -6.00 -9.47 -31.44
CA VAL A 212 -5.46 -9.61 -32.81
C VAL A 212 -5.45 -11.05 -33.28
N ASN A 213 -5.20 -12.00 -32.40
CA ASN A 213 -5.27 -13.42 -32.70
C ASN A 213 -6.68 -13.90 -33.08
N LYS A 214 -7.74 -13.11 -32.84
CA LYS A 214 -9.08 -13.42 -33.35
C LYS A 214 -9.24 -13.16 -34.86
N TYR A 215 -8.35 -12.35 -35.43
CA TYR A 215 -8.43 -11.83 -36.80
C TYR A 215 -7.33 -12.40 -37.72
N ILE A 216 -6.40 -13.20 -37.18
CA ILE A 216 -5.35 -13.92 -37.91
C ILE A 216 -5.74 -15.39 -37.97
#